data_AF-A0A8J4PUR4-F1
#
_entry.id   AF-A0A8J4PUR4-F1
#
_cell.length_a   1.000
_cell.length_b   1.000
_cell.length_c   1.000
_cell.angle_alpha   90.00
_cell.angle_beta   90.00
_cell.angle_gamma   90.00
#
_symmetry.space_group_name_H-M   'P 1'
#
loop_
_entity.id
_entity.type
_entity.pdbx_description
1 polymer ?
#
loop_
_entity_poly.entity_id
_entity_poly.type
_entity_poly.pdbx_seq_one_letter_code
_entity_poly.pdbx_strand_id
1 'polypeptide(L)'
;MIKINNILLSLAVMVLLMQNYGEALTYVNMVPYLNPTCSGESSGLGYSWVVGQCLGFKGNNFVVSLDSHNVSTIAIYQGKDEQCSGAQQGSRTFSNGGCYQVNYQNTEQWYYNGWVKIEVVEDPTNTIIYGYRETVYASTDDHCQDDYQMYFYYTNNSVFKYSNDNYYVFYCQPDTYTPFEIDCENGPTSCFTTPNNSPCGKNYNNWWRNYQVQSC
;
A
#
# COMPACT_ATOMS: atom_id res chain seq x y z
N MET A 1 -44.62 1.53 -35.79
CA MET A 1 -43.40 2.35 -35.66
C MET A 1 -42.83 2.45 -34.25
N ILE A 2 -43.55 2.07 -33.17
CA ILE A 2 -43.09 2.25 -31.78
C ILE A 2 -42.03 1.21 -31.31
N LYS A 3 -41.89 0.06 -31.98
CA LYS A 3 -41.01 -1.03 -31.52
C LYS A 3 -39.50 -0.84 -31.81
N ILE A 4 -39.13 -0.02 -32.80
CA ILE A 4 -37.72 0.14 -33.22
C ILE A 4 -36.95 1.05 -32.25
N ASN A 5 -37.60 2.09 -31.71
CA ASN A 5 -36.97 3.00 -30.74
C ASN A 5 -36.56 2.33 -29.43
N ASN A 6 -37.35 1.36 -28.94
CA ASN A 6 -37.05 0.69 -27.68
C ASN A 6 -35.83 -0.24 -27.80
N ILE A 7 -35.60 -0.83 -28.98
CA ILE A 7 -34.44 -1.70 -29.23
C ILE A 7 -33.16 -0.86 -29.26
N LEU A 8 -33.17 0.28 -29.93
CA LEU A 8 -32.00 1.19 -30.00
C LEU A 8 -31.62 1.76 -28.63
N LEU A 9 -32.61 2.13 -27.81
CA LEU A 9 -32.37 2.61 -26.44
C LEU A 9 -31.75 1.52 -25.56
N SER A 10 -32.23 0.27 -25.70
CA SER A 10 -31.75 -0.88 -24.94
C SER A 10 -30.30 -1.25 -25.32
N LEU A 11 -29.97 -1.21 -26.62
CA LEU A 11 -28.61 -1.40 -27.12
C LEU A 11 -27.65 -0.29 -26.67
N ALA A 12 -28.10 0.97 -26.68
CA ALA A 12 -27.29 2.09 -26.19
C ALA A 12 -26.97 1.97 -24.69
N VAL A 13 -27.98 1.61 -23.87
CA VAL A 13 -27.77 1.35 -22.43
C VAL A 13 -26.84 0.16 -22.22
N MET A 14 -26.97 -0.92 -23.01
CA MET A 14 -26.10 -2.09 -22.89
C MET A 14 -24.64 -1.78 -23.27
N VAL A 15 -24.40 -0.97 -24.30
CA VAL A 15 -23.05 -0.50 -24.68
C VAL A 15 -22.47 0.42 -23.60
N LEU A 16 -23.27 1.34 -23.04
CA LEU A 16 -22.85 2.19 -21.91
C LEU A 16 -22.52 1.38 -20.65
N LEU A 17 -23.25 0.28 -20.39
CA LEU A 17 -22.99 -0.62 -19.25
C LEU A 17 -21.74 -1.48 -19.47
N MET A 18 -21.38 -1.79 -20.72
CA MET A 18 -20.15 -2.54 -21.04
C MET A 18 -18.90 -1.66 -21.03
N GLN A 19 -19.01 -0.34 -21.09
CA GLN A 19 -17.88 0.59 -21.06
C GLN A 19 -17.30 0.82 -19.65
N ASN A 20 -17.90 0.27 -18.59
CA ASN A 20 -17.47 0.45 -17.20
C ASN A 20 -16.76 -0.77 -16.59
N TYR A 21 -16.37 -1.76 -17.38
CA TYR A 21 -15.43 -2.77 -16.90
C TYR A 21 -14.02 -2.17 -16.96
N GLY A 22 -13.59 -1.54 -15.87
CA GLY A 22 -12.16 -1.27 -15.66
C GLY A 22 -11.40 -2.60 -15.74
N GLU A 23 -10.26 -2.61 -16.43
CA GLU A 23 -9.40 -3.79 -16.44
C GLU A 23 -8.89 -4.00 -15.00
N ALA A 24 -9.18 -5.17 -14.42
CA ALA A 24 -8.72 -5.50 -13.07
C ALA A 24 -7.19 -5.42 -13.03
N LEU A 25 -6.66 -4.68 -12.05
CA LEU A 25 -5.22 -4.50 -11.91
C LEU A 25 -4.66 -5.57 -10.99
N THR A 26 -3.49 -6.07 -11.37
CA THR A 26 -2.73 -7.02 -10.54
C THR A 26 -1.80 -6.26 -9.60
N TYR A 27 -1.77 -6.69 -8.34
CA TYR A 27 -0.92 -6.15 -7.29
C TYR A 27 -0.09 -7.23 -6.62
N VAL A 28 1.07 -6.83 -6.12
CA VAL A 28 1.92 -7.62 -5.22
C VAL A 28 1.80 -7.05 -3.82
N ASN A 29 1.10 -7.78 -2.96
CA ASN A 29 0.97 -7.48 -1.54
C ASN A 29 2.13 -8.07 -0.75
N MET A 30 2.64 -7.28 0.17
CA MET A 30 3.60 -7.66 1.20
C MET A 30 2.89 -7.55 2.55
N VAL A 31 2.31 -8.66 3.00
CA VAL A 31 1.51 -8.74 4.24
C VAL A 31 2.44 -8.95 5.43
N PRO A 32 2.45 -8.08 6.45
CA PRO A 32 3.44 -8.13 7.53
C PRO A 32 3.12 -9.15 8.61
N TYR A 33 4.15 -9.79 9.16
CA TYR A 33 4.08 -10.75 10.26
C TYR A 33 5.27 -10.59 11.20
N LEU A 34 5.07 -10.94 12.47
CA LEU A 34 6.13 -10.94 13.48
C LEU A 34 7.04 -12.18 13.40
N ASN A 35 6.60 -13.25 12.76
CA ASN A 35 7.29 -14.55 12.77
C ASN A 35 7.79 -14.99 11.39
N PRO A 36 8.89 -15.79 11.35
CA PRO A 36 9.51 -16.27 10.11
C PRO A 36 8.67 -17.20 9.25
N THR A 37 7.56 -17.71 9.77
CA THR A 37 6.65 -18.57 9.04
C THR A 37 5.47 -17.82 8.44
N CYS A 38 5.38 -16.49 8.65
CA CYS A 38 4.27 -15.65 8.22
C CYS A 38 2.90 -16.24 8.57
N SER A 39 2.78 -16.69 9.82
CA SER A 39 1.58 -17.33 10.35
C SER A 39 0.94 -16.47 11.44
N GLY A 40 -0.35 -16.65 11.70
CA GLY A 40 -1.09 -15.90 12.72
C GLY A 40 -1.66 -14.58 12.19
N GLU A 41 -1.84 -13.61 13.07
CA GLU A 41 -2.40 -12.30 12.73
C GLU A 41 -1.36 -11.41 12.06
N SER A 42 -1.77 -10.70 11.00
CA SER A 42 -0.93 -9.71 10.33
C SER A 42 -0.56 -8.60 11.30
N SER A 43 0.74 -8.30 11.42
CA SER A 43 1.22 -7.26 12.34
C SER A 43 2.51 -6.62 11.84
N GLY A 44 2.48 -5.31 11.58
CA GLY A 44 3.61 -4.49 11.18
C GLY A 44 3.33 -3.54 10.02
N LEU A 45 4.38 -3.27 9.25
CA LEU A 45 4.36 -2.43 8.05
C LEU A 45 4.22 -3.29 6.78
N GLY A 46 3.10 -3.12 6.08
CA GLY A 46 2.82 -3.80 4.81
C GLY A 46 2.83 -2.86 3.61
N TYR A 47 2.95 -3.44 2.42
CA TYR A 47 2.94 -2.74 1.14
C TYR A 47 2.06 -3.44 0.12
N SER A 48 1.59 -2.71 -0.87
CA SER A 48 0.94 -3.24 -2.07
C SER A 48 1.39 -2.41 -3.26
N TRP A 49 1.88 -3.08 -4.30
CA TRP A 49 2.44 -2.44 -5.48
C TRP A 49 1.71 -2.92 -6.73
N VAL A 50 1.26 -2.00 -7.58
CA VAL A 50 0.68 -2.34 -8.87
C VAL A 50 1.76 -2.96 -9.77
N VAL A 51 1.38 -3.97 -10.54
CA VAL A 51 2.27 -4.63 -11.49
C VAL A 51 2.33 -3.85 -12.80
N GLY A 52 3.53 -3.72 -13.36
CA GLY A 52 3.76 -3.19 -14.71
C GLY A 52 3.82 -1.67 -14.81
N GLN A 53 3.69 -0.94 -13.70
CA GLN A 53 3.80 0.52 -13.69
C GLN A 53 5.11 0.99 -13.04
N CYS A 54 5.67 2.09 -13.56
CA CYS A 54 6.78 2.80 -12.94
C CYS A 54 6.24 3.77 -11.89
N LEU A 55 6.76 3.67 -10.67
CA LEU A 55 6.33 4.49 -9.54
C LEU A 55 7.50 5.23 -8.90
N GLY A 56 7.36 6.54 -8.73
CA GLY A 56 8.26 7.35 -7.92
C GLY A 56 7.92 7.26 -6.44
N PHE A 57 8.88 6.86 -5.59
CA PHE A 57 8.72 6.83 -4.14
C PHE A 57 10.04 7.13 -3.42
N LYS A 58 10.02 8.05 -2.44
CA LYS A 58 11.19 8.43 -1.62
C LYS A 58 12.48 8.69 -2.42
N GLY A 59 12.36 9.39 -3.56
CA GLY A 59 13.51 9.79 -4.39
C GLY A 59 14.07 8.71 -5.34
N ASN A 60 13.44 7.54 -5.41
CA ASN A 60 13.75 6.50 -6.39
C ASN A 60 12.51 6.18 -7.24
N ASN A 61 12.72 5.47 -8.35
CA ASN A 61 11.64 4.91 -9.15
C ASN A 61 11.66 3.37 -9.07
N PHE A 62 10.48 2.76 -9.07
CA PHE A 62 10.30 1.32 -8.89
C PHE A 62 9.38 0.74 -9.97
N VAL A 63 9.68 -0.47 -10.42
CA VAL A 63 8.75 -1.29 -11.22
C VAL A 63 8.59 -2.63 -10.55
N VAL A 64 7.35 -3.07 -10.41
CA VAL A 64 7.03 -4.45 -10.03
C VAL A 64 6.63 -5.21 -11.28
N SER A 65 7.30 -6.32 -11.54
CA SER A 65 6.97 -7.23 -12.64
C SER A 65 6.67 -8.63 -12.11
N LEU A 66 5.87 -9.40 -12.84
CA LEU A 66 5.57 -10.80 -12.56
C LEU A 66 6.05 -11.66 -13.72
N ASP A 67 6.69 -12.78 -13.40
CA ASP A 67 6.97 -13.83 -14.39
C ASP A 67 5.78 -14.80 -14.54
N SER A 68 5.93 -15.79 -15.43
CA SER A 68 4.91 -16.81 -15.69
C SER A 68 4.60 -17.74 -14.49
N HIS A 69 5.39 -17.70 -13.43
CA HIS A 69 5.25 -18.51 -12.22
C HIS A 69 4.81 -17.67 -11.01
N ASN A 70 4.34 -16.43 -11.23
CA ASN A 70 4.00 -15.47 -10.18
C ASN A 70 5.18 -15.16 -9.24
N VAL A 71 6.41 -15.21 -9.76
CA VAL A 71 7.57 -14.63 -9.08
C VAL A 71 7.57 -13.14 -9.37
N SER A 72 7.43 -12.34 -8.31
CA SER A 72 7.49 -10.90 -8.39
C SER A 72 8.93 -10.41 -8.34
N THR A 73 9.25 -9.43 -9.18
CA THR A 73 10.53 -8.72 -9.15
C THR A 73 10.25 -7.25 -8.92
N ILE A 74 10.76 -6.71 -7.82
CA ILE A 74 10.78 -5.28 -7.55
C ILE A 74 12.14 -4.75 -8.02
N ALA A 75 12.13 -4.01 -9.12
CA ALA A 75 13.30 -3.37 -9.71
C ALA A 75 13.37 -1.89 -9.27
N ILE A 76 14.59 -1.42 -9.00
CA ILE A 76 14.88 -0.07 -8.52
C ILE A 76 15.65 0.67 -9.62
N TYR A 77 15.19 1.88 -9.94
CA TYR A 77 15.77 2.80 -10.91
C TYR A 77 16.15 4.11 -10.21
N GLN A 78 17.25 4.71 -10.64
CA GLN A 78 17.81 5.91 -10.00
C GLN A 78 17.12 7.18 -10.47
N GLY A 79 16.83 8.11 -9.55
CA GLY A 79 16.53 9.50 -9.88
C GLY A 79 15.30 9.69 -10.78
N LYS A 80 15.28 10.77 -11.58
CA LYS A 80 14.14 11.29 -12.39
C LYS A 80 13.67 10.41 -13.57
N ASP A 81 13.99 9.11 -13.58
CA ASP A 81 13.52 8.19 -14.64
C ASP A 81 12.07 7.78 -14.38
N GLU A 82 11.15 8.70 -14.65
CA GLU A 82 9.70 8.56 -14.48
C GLU A 82 9.09 7.43 -15.33
N GLN A 83 9.87 6.86 -16.24
CA GLN A 83 9.44 5.77 -17.13
C GLN A 83 10.15 4.44 -16.80
N CYS A 84 11.08 4.43 -15.82
CA CYS A 84 11.86 3.26 -15.45
C CYS A 84 12.52 2.56 -16.66
N SER A 85 12.96 3.37 -17.61
CA SER A 85 13.48 2.94 -18.92
C SER A 85 15.01 2.86 -18.98
N GLY A 86 15.67 3.42 -17.97
CA GLY A 86 17.12 3.50 -17.83
C GLY A 86 17.74 2.26 -17.19
N ALA A 87 18.99 2.42 -16.74
CA ALA A 87 19.74 1.35 -16.11
C ALA A 87 19.20 1.04 -14.69
N GLN A 88 18.75 -0.20 -14.51
CA GLN A 88 18.36 -0.72 -13.20
C GLN A 88 19.54 -0.67 -12.22
N GLN A 89 19.31 -0.13 -11.02
CA GLN A 89 20.30 -0.02 -9.94
C GLN A 89 20.34 -1.29 -9.08
N GLY A 90 19.21 -1.98 -8.98
CA GLY A 90 19.09 -3.21 -8.23
C GLY A 90 17.71 -3.81 -8.40
N SER A 91 17.56 -5.07 -8.05
CA SER A 91 16.25 -5.71 -7.96
C SER A 91 16.24 -6.75 -6.86
N ARG A 92 15.04 -7.08 -6.41
CA ARG A 92 14.80 -8.21 -5.50
C ARG A 92 13.62 -9.01 -5.99
N THR A 93 13.77 -10.33 -5.96
CA THR A 93 12.75 -11.27 -6.42
C THR A 93 12.09 -11.96 -5.23
N PHE A 94 10.81 -12.26 -5.39
CA PHE A 94 10.02 -12.93 -4.37
C PHE A 94 9.02 -13.89 -5.01
N SER A 95 8.87 -15.08 -4.43
CA SER A 95 7.88 -16.05 -4.86
C SER A 95 6.54 -15.77 -4.18
N ASN A 96 5.44 -15.87 -4.93
CA ASN A 96 4.11 -15.82 -4.36
C ASN A 96 3.94 -16.88 -3.25
N GLY A 97 3.33 -16.48 -2.13
CA GLY A 97 3.20 -17.29 -0.91
C GLY A 97 4.46 -17.39 -0.05
N GLY A 98 5.62 -16.91 -0.51
CA GLY A 98 6.86 -16.93 0.25
C GLY A 98 6.86 -15.95 1.43
N CYS A 99 7.61 -16.30 2.49
CA CYS A 99 7.79 -15.47 3.69
C CYS A 99 9.24 -14.97 3.76
N TYR A 100 9.43 -13.65 3.83
CA TYR A 100 10.74 -13.03 3.72
C TYR A 100 11.01 -12.05 4.85
N GLN A 101 12.22 -12.08 5.39
CA GLN A 101 12.65 -11.09 6.36
C GLN A 101 12.82 -9.73 5.68
N VAL A 102 12.32 -8.70 6.36
CA VAL A 102 12.34 -7.32 5.89
C VAL A 102 12.89 -6.39 6.96
N ASN A 103 13.52 -5.33 6.48
CA ASN A 103 13.89 -4.18 7.26
C ASN A 103 13.43 -2.95 6.47
N TYR A 104 12.30 -2.37 6.88
CA TYR A 104 11.65 -1.26 6.18
C TYR A 104 11.80 0.02 6.97
N GLN A 105 11.86 1.15 6.26
CA GLN A 105 11.76 2.46 6.89
C GLN A 105 10.35 3.02 6.70
N ASN A 106 9.74 3.44 7.80
CA ASN A 106 8.50 4.22 7.76
C ASN A 106 8.76 5.63 7.16
N THR A 107 7.72 6.45 7.04
CA THR A 107 7.82 7.84 6.54
C THR A 107 8.79 8.70 7.35
N GLU A 108 8.93 8.42 8.64
CA GLU A 108 9.80 9.13 9.58
C GLU A 108 11.21 8.54 9.72
N GLN A 109 11.59 7.60 8.84
CA GLN A 109 12.90 6.93 8.83
C GLN A 109 13.19 5.99 10.01
N TRP A 110 12.18 5.61 10.78
CA TRP A 110 12.26 4.54 11.78
C TRP A 110 12.19 3.17 11.11
N TYR A 111 12.92 2.21 11.66
CA TYR A 111 13.03 0.88 11.09
C TYR A 111 11.99 -0.08 11.68
N TYR A 112 11.19 -0.70 10.81
CA TYR A 112 10.44 -1.89 11.12
C TYR A 112 11.24 -3.12 10.71
N ASN A 113 11.43 -4.04 11.67
CA ASN A 113 12.04 -5.33 11.42
C ASN A 113 11.00 -6.42 11.63
N GLY A 114 10.78 -7.25 10.62
CA GLY A 114 9.78 -8.30 10.66
C GLY A 114 9.85 -9.21 9.45
N TRP A 115 8.71 -9.79 9.11
CA TRP A 115 8.56 -10.70 7.98
C TRP A 115 7.39 -10.27 7.11
N VAL A 116 7.46 -10.52 5.82
CA VAL A 116 6.32 -10.31 4.91
C VAL A 116 6.02 -11.57 4.14
N LYS A 117 4.72 -11.86 4.02
CA LYS A 117 4.19 -12.84 3.08
C LYS A 117 3.87 -12.15 1.77
N ILE A 118 4.29 -12.74 0.67
CA ILE A 118 4.03 -12.21 -0.66
C ILE A 118 2.73 -12.81 -1.17
N GLU A 119 1.81 -11.95 -1.60
CA GLU A 119 0.53 -12.37 -2.17
C GLU A 119 0.28 -11.60 -3.46
N VAL A 120 0.10 -12.31 -4.58
CA VAL A 120 -0.35 -11.71 -5.84
C VAL A 120 -1.87 -11.72 -5.85
N VAL A 121 -2.47 -10.54 -5.99
CA VAL A 121 -3.93 -10.36 -5.95
C VAL A 121 -4.39 -9.47 -7.10
N GLU A 122 -5.62 -9.68 -7.56
CA GLU A 122 -6.32 -8.74 -8.45
C GLU A 122 -7.19 -7.83 -7.60
N ASP A 123 -7.15 -6.52 -7.87
CA ASP A 123 -7.91 -5.47 -7.18
C ASP A 123 -8.00 -5.67 -5.65
N PRO A 124 -6.92 -5.41 -4.89
CA PRO A 124 -6.89 -5.64 -3.46
C PRO A 124 -8.08 -4.97 -2.75
N THR A 125 -9.06 -5.77 -2.37
CA THR A 125 -10.22 -5.34 -1.58
C THR A 125 -9.97 -5.45 -0.07
N ASN A 126 -8.81 -6.01 0.31
CA ASN A 126 -8.44 -6.23 1.70
C ASN A 126 -8.16 -4.91 2.40
N THR A 127 -9.24 -4.35 2.92
CA THR A 127 -9.26 -3.26 3.86
C THR A 127 -8.58 -3.68 5.17
N ILE A 128 -7.46 -3.05 5.51
CA ILE A 128 -6.86 -3.19 6.84
C ILE A 128 -7.86 -2.64 7.86
N ILE A 129 -8.29 -3.50 8.77
CA ILE A 129 -9.13 -3.13 9.89
C ILE A 129 -8.16 -2.63 10.97
N TYR A 130 -8.26 -1.35 11.35
CA TYR A 130 -7.40 -0.70 12.37
C TYR A 130 -5.94 -0.47 11.94
N GLY A 131 -5.75 0.41 10.95
CA GLY A 131 -4.42 0.79 10.49
C GLY A 131 -4.31 2.21 9.98
N TYR A 132 -3.07 2.64 9.78
CA TYR A 132 -2.71 3.77 8.92
C TYR A 132 -2.53 3.25 7.50
N ARG A 133 -2.96 3.99 6.49
CA ARG A 133 -2.69 3.70 5.08
C ARG A 133 -2.35 5.01 4.39
N GLU A 134 -1.33 4.96 3.55
CA GLU A 134 -1.00 6.02 2.60
C GLU A 134 -0.98 5.42 1.21
N THR A 135 -1.61 6.11 0.26
CA THR A 135 -1.79 5.66 -1.11
C THR A 135 -1.07 6.63 -2.06
N VAL A 136 -0.38 6.08 -3.04
CA VAL A 136 0.34 6.81 -4.09
C VAL A 136 -0.37 6.57 -5.42
N TYR A 137 -0.77 7.65 -6.08
CA TYR A 137 -1.38 7.66 -7.40
C TYR A 137 -0.37 8.08 -8.47
N ALA A 138 -0.73 7.88 -9.74
CA ALA A 138 0.08 8.40 -10.84
C ALA A 138 0.17 9.92 -10.75
N SER A 139 1.31 10.50 -11.11
CA SER A 139 1.51 11.96 -11.13
C SER A 139 0.60 12.71 -12.12
N THR A 140 -0.12 11.98 -12.97
CA THR A 140 -1.10 12.52 -13.92
C THR A 140 -2.53 12.50 -13.38
N ASP A 141 -2.77 11.84 -12.25
CA ASP A 141 -4.06 11.81 -11.58
C ASP A 141 -4.16 12.96 -10.57
N ASP A 142 -4.46 14.15 -11.09
CA ASP A 142 -4.62 15.39 -10.31
C ASP A 142 -5.79 15.34 -9.30
N HIS A 143 -6.64 14.30 -9.37
CA HIS A 143 -7.83 14.16 -8.54
C HIS A 143 -7.79 12.96 -7.62
N CYS A 144 -6.74 12.12 -7.71
CA CYS A 144 -6.56 10.93 -6.90
C CYS A 144 -7.82 10.01 -6.98
N GLN A 145 -8.33 9.80 -8.20
CA GLN A 145 -9.52 9.01 -8.52
C GLN A 145 -9.25 7.77 -9.35
N ASP A 146 -8.09 7.69 -9.98
CA ASP A 146 -7.66 6.52 -10.76
C ASP A 146 -7.18 5.40 -9.83
N ASP A 147 -6.78 4.29 -10.42
CA ASP A 147 -6.20 3.19 -9.66
C ASP A 147 -4.88 3.61 -9.00
N TYR A 148 -4.71 3.22 -7.74
CA TYR A 148 -3.49 3.51 -7.01
C TYR A 148 -2.32 2.70 -7.55
N GLN A 149 -1.15 3.32 -7.62
CA GLN A 149 0.09 2.65 -8.03
C GLN A 149 0.71 1.89 -6.87
N MET A 150 0.56 2.40 -5.65
CA MET A 150 1.04 1.75 -4.44
C MET A 150 0.23 2.20 -3.23
N TYR A 151 0.19 1.38 -2.21
CA TYR A 151 -0.06 1.87 -0.86
C TYR A 151 0.83 1.15 0.13
N PHE A 152 1.07 1.79 1.26
CA PHE A 152 1.65 1.14 2.43
C PHE A 152 0.75 1.38 3.63
N TYR A 153 0.90 0.52 4.63
CA TYR A 153 0.06 0.56 5.80
C TYR A 153 0.75 0.06 7.06
N TYR A 154 0.26 0.52 8.20
CA TYR A 154 0.65 0.02 9.53
C TYR A 154 -0.54 -0.71 10.13
N THR A 155 -0.34 -1.91 10.64
CA THR A 155 -1.34 -2.53 11.51
C THR A 155 -1.31 -1.88 12.90
N ASN A 156 -2.38 -2.04 13.66
CA ASN A 156 -2.41 -1.59 15.05
C ASN A 156 -1.24 -2.15 15.88
N ASN A 157 -0.72 -1.36 16.81
CA ASN A 157 0.42 -1.66 17.69
C ASN A 157 1.73 -1.99 16.95
N SER A 158 1.91 -1.47 15.73
CA SER A 158 3.17 -1.63 15.01
C SER A 158 4.30 -0.88 15.71
N VAL A 159 5.40 -1.58 16.00
CA VAL A 159 6.58 -1.01 16.68
C VAL A 159 7.69 -0.78 15.67
N PHE A 160 8.21 0.44 15.63
CA PHE A 160 9.32 0.86 14.80
C PHE A 160 10.47 1.31 15.71
N LYS A 161 11.70 1.06 15.30
CA LYS A 161 12.89 1.29 16.14
C LYS A 161 13.92 2.10 15.37
N TYR A 162 14.47 3.11 16.02
CA TYR A 162 15.67 3.79 15.56
C TYR A 162 16.90 3.19 16.23
N SER A 163 16.78 2.84 17.52
CA SER A 163 17.78 2.11 18.29
C SER A 163 17.08 1.14 19.25
N ASN A 164 17.83 0.47 20.13
CA ASN A 164 17.21 -0.40 21.14
C ASN A 164 16.33 0.37 22.13
N ASP A 165 16.75 1.59 22.48
CA ASP A 165 16.08 2.41 23.48
C ASP A 165 15.17 3.48 22.84
N ASN A 166 15.35 3.76 21.56
CA ASN A 166 14.50 4.67 20.81
C ASN A 166 13.52 3.87 19.96
N TYR A 167 12.24 3.90 20.32
CA TYR A 167 11.18 3.27 19.54
C TYR A 167 9.92 4.13 19.46
N TYR A 168 9.18 3.89 18.37
CA TYR A 168 7.91 4.49 18.01
C TYR A 168 6.86 3.39 17.96
N VAL A 169 5.66 3.64 18.48
CA VAL A 169 4.51 2.72 18.37
C VAL A 169 3.35 3.43 17.73
N PHE A 170 2.89 2.90 16.59
CA PHE A 170 1.62 3.29 16.00
C PHE A 170 0.49 2.49 16.64
N TYR A 171 -0.54 3.16 17.16
CA TYR A 171 -1.78 2.49 17.55
C TYR A 171 -3.02 3.32 17.25
N CYS A 172 -4.13 2.63 17.00
CA CYS A 172 -5.44 3.23 16.82
C CYS A 172 -6.26 3.04 18.09
N GLN A 173 -6.72 4.12 18.70
CA GLN A 173 -7.62 4.02 19.85
C GLN A 173 -8.97 3.42 19.40
N PRO A 174 -9.42 2.28 19.97
CA PRO A 174 -10.59 1.55 19.45
C PRO A 174 -11.90 2.34 19.43
N ASP A 175 -12.10 3.23 20.40
CA ASP A 175 -13.36 3.95 20.60
C ASP A 175 -13.46 5.23 19.76
N THR A 176 -12.34 5.95 19.60
CA THR A 176 -12.28 7.24 18.93
C THR A 176 -11.74 7.14 17.50
N TYR A 177 -11.17 5.98 17.12
CA TYR A 177 -10.48 5.76 15.84
C TYR A 177 -9.42 6.82 15.56
N THR A 178 -8.90 7.44 16.62
CA THR A 178 -7.83 8.42 16.54
C THR A 178 -6.51 7.65 16.55
N PRO A 179 -5.61 7.88 15.57
CA PRO A 179 -4.28 7.33 15.64
C PRO A 179 -3.51 8.02 16.77
N PHE A 180 -2.61 7.29 17.38
CA PHE A 180 -1.67 7.81 18.34
C PHE A 180 -0.31 7.23 18.06
N GLU A 181 0.67 8.04 18.38
CA GLU A 181 2.08 7.70 18.26
C GLU A 181 2.65 7.76 19.66
N ILE A 182 3.30 6.67 20.07
CA ILE A 182 4.05 6.63 21.32
C ILE A 182 5.52 6.66 20.94
N ASP A 183 6.15 7.80 21.18
CA ASP A 183 7.57 8.00 20.96
C ASP A 183 8.29 7.88 22.28
N CYS A 184 9.22 6.93 22.35
CA CYS A 184 10.01 6.65 23.53
C CYS A 184 11.47 6.95 23.22
N GLU A 185 11.99 8.06 23.75
CA GLU A 185 13.39 8.44 23.62
C GLU A 185 14.20 7.97 24.82
N ASN A 186 15.13 7.03 24.66
CA ASN A 186 15.90 6.43 25.76
C ASN A 186 15.08 5.52 26.70
N GLY A 187 14.10 4.82 26.14
CA GLY A 187 13.38 3.74 26.81
C GLY A 187 11.95 4.09 27.27
N PRO A 188 11.30 3.17 27.99
CA PRO A 188 9.86 3.26 28.28
C PRO A 188 9.46 4.37 29.28
N THR A 189 10.42 4.95 30.02
CA THR A 189 10.15 5.96 31.05
C THR A 189 10.01 7.38 30.51
N SER A 190 10.39 7.59 29.25
CA SER A 190 10.45 8.87 28.55
C SER A 190 9.49 8.93 27.36
N CYS A 191 8.53 8.00 27.34
CA CYS A 191 7.53 7.96 26.29
C CYS A 191 6.60 9.16 26.36
N PHE A 192 6.36 9.81 25.22
CA PHE A 192 5.27 10.76 25.05
C PHE A 192 4.27 10.20 24.03
N THR A 193 3.01 10.58 24.20
CA THR A 193 1.94 10.17 23.29
C THR A 193 1.38 11.39 22.60
N THR A 194 1.46 11.39 21.28
CA THR A 194 0.92 12.44 20.42
C THR A 194 -0.26 11.87 19.62
N PRO A 195 -1.37 12.61 19.49
CA PRO A 195 -2.36 12.28 18.49
C PRO A 195 -1.74 12.52 17.10
N ASN A 196 -1.88 11.56 16.20
CA ASN A 196 -1.53 11.78 14.79
C ASN A 196 -2.76 12.36 14.08
N ASN A 197 -2.55 13.32 13.17
CA ASN A 197 -3.63 13.99 12.45
C ASN A 197 -4.25 13.12 11.33
N SER A 198 -3.74 11.91 11.06
CA SER A 198 -4.22 11.01 10.01
C SER A 198 -5.19 9.93 10.53
N PRO A 199 -6.52 10.07 10.36
CA PRO A 199 -7.53 9.20 11.00
C PRO A 199 -7.30 7.70 10.73
N CYS A 200 -7.54 6.86 11.75
CA CYS A 200 -7.52 5.41 11.57
C CYS A 200 -8.73 4.93 10.76
N GLY A 201 -8.49 4.15 9.71
CA GLY A 201 -9.55 3.55 8.91
C GLY A 201 -10.19 2.34 9.59
N LYS A 202 -11.52 2.37 9.81
CA LYS A 202 -12.31 1.19 10.22
C LYS A 202 -12.75 0.35 9.03
N ASN A 203 -12.92 1.00 7.88
CA ASN A 203 -13.35 0.33 6.67
C ASN A 203 -12.99 1.22 5.47
N TYR A 204 -11.86 0.97 4.84
CA TYR A 204 -11.55 1.49 3.51
C TYR A 204 -12.45 0.78 2.48
N ASN A 205 -13.78 0.79 2.60
CA ASN A 205 -14.67 0.45 1.47
C ASN A 205 -15.22 1.72 0.81
N ASN A 206 -14.79 2.90 1.29
CA ASN A 206 -15.08 4.21 0.75
C ASN A 206 -13.74 4.94 0.51
N TRP A 207 -13.07 4.65 -0.60
CA TRP A 207 -11.69 5.07 -0.91
C TRP A 207 -11.52 6.57 -1.20
N TRP A 208 -12.62 7.31 -1.37
CA TRP A 208 -12.61 8.70 -1.83
C TRP A 208 -12.22 9.76 -0.78
N ARG A 209 -11.95 9.38 0.48
CA ARG A 209 -11.54 10.35 1.51
C ARG A 209 -10.59 9.71 2.51
N ASN A 210 -9.29 9.98 2.38
CA ASN A 210 -8.45 10.57 3.45
C ASN A 210 -6.93 10.34 3.25
N TYR A 211 -6.26 11.48 3.05
CA TYR A 211 -4.87 11.89 3.28
C TYR A 211 -3.71 11.41 2.39
N GLN A 212 -3.09 12.48 1.88
CA GLN A 212 -1.96 12.62 0.97
C GLN A 212 -0.66 12.74 1.77
N VAL A 213 0.38 12.05 1.32
CA VAL A 213 1.70 12.68 1.16
C VAL A 213 1.81 13.03 -0.31
N GLN A 214 2.16 14.29 -0.58
CA GLN A 214 2.23 14.96 -1.89
C GLN A 214 2.53 14.05 -3.10
N SER A 215 1.48 13.47 -3.66
CA SER A 215 1.19 13.37 -5.09
C SER A 215 -0.30 13.04 -5.26
N CYS A 216 -1.16 14.04 -5.09
CA CYS A 216 -1.58 14.79 -6.26
C CYS A 216 -0.85 16.16 -6.14
#